data_AF-A0A645IKJ4-F1
#
_entry.id   AF-A0A645IKJ4-F1
#
_cell.length_a   1.000
_cell.length_b   1.000
_cell.length_c   1.000
_cell.angle_alpha   90.00
_cell.angle_beta   90.00
_cell.angle_gamma   90.00
#
_symmetry.space_group_name_H-M   'P 1'
#
loop_
_entity.id
_entity.type
_entity.pdbx_description
1 polymer ?
#
loop_
_entity_poly.entity_id
_entity_poly.type
_entity_poly.pdbx_seq_one_letter_code
_entity_poly.pdbx_strand_id
1 'polypeptide(L)'
;MKNYGINLNRSSYSMVSNGVEVSKSDLQAGDLVFFNTGGNSGISHVGIYMGDGNYIHSTDGAAYGVTTTSLSSSYSANTYVTARRVIR
;
A
#
# COMPACT_ATOMS: atom_id res chain seq x y z
N MET A 1 -0.30 8.64 -9.11
CA MET A 1 1.10 9.08 -8.91
C MET A 1 1.69 9.74 -10.16
N LYS A 2 1.54 9.17 -11.37
CA LYS A 2 2.03 9.78 -12.63
C LYS A 2 1.54 11.21 -12.89
N ASN A 3 0.26 11.49 -12.61
CA ASN A 3 -0.33 12.85 -12.75
C ASN A 3 0.31 13.88 -11.79
N TYR A 4 1.07 13.43 -10.80
CA TYR A 4 1.85 14.26 -9.88
C TYR A 4 3.35 14.20 -10.17
N GLY A 5 3.76 13.78 -11.38
CA GLY A 5 5.16 13.70 -11.80
C GLY A 5 5.94 12.49 -11.26
N ILE A 6 5.29 11.58 -10.53
CA ILE A 6 5.95 10.41 -9.92
C ILE A 6 5.72 9.18 -10.81
N ASN A 7 6.79 8.69 -11.42
CA ASN A 7 6.79 7.45 -12.19
C ASN A 7 7.03 6.25 -11.25
N LEU A 8 6.12 5.30 -11.28
CA LEU A 8 6.19 4.06 -10.52
C LEU A 8 6.23 2.87 -11.46
N ASN A 9 6.85 1.79 -11.00
CA ASN A 9 6.76 0.52 -11.70
C ASN A 9 5.29 0.03 -11.70
N ARG A 10 4.93 -0.75 -12.72
CA ARG A 10 3.52 -1.10 -12.97
C ARG A 10 2.94 -2.06 -11.92
N SER A 11 3.71 -3.05 -11.49
CA SER A 11 3.22 -4.09 -10.58
C SER A 11 3.52 -3.73 -9.13
N SER A 12 2.62 -4.10 -8.21
CA SER A 12 2.83 -3.96 -6.75
C SER A 12 4.17 -4.58 -6.32
N TYR A 13 4.49 -5.76 -6.84
CA TYR A 13 5.76 -6.45 -6.61
C TYR A 13 7.00 -5.63 -6.99
N SER A 14 6.98 -4.95 -8.15
CA SER A 14 8.13 -4.13 -8.58
C SER A 14 8.11 -2.74 -7.96
N MET A 15 6.94 -2.24 -7.58
CA MET A 15 6.74 -0.91 -7.00
C MET A 15 7.37 -0.78 -5.61
N VAL A 16 7.57 -1.89 -4.89
CA VAL A 16 8.29 -1.89 -3.61
C VAL A 16 9.73 -1.35 -3.74
N SER A 17 10.34 -1.45 -4.92
CA SER A 17 11.70 -0.90 -5.16
C SER A 17 11.72 0.59 -5.44
N ASN A 18 10.55 1.24 -5.58
CA ASN A 18 10.46 2.67 -5.76
C ASN A 18 10.54 3.40 -4.42
N GLY A 19 11.22 4.55 -4.41
CA GLY A 19 11.29 5.42 -3.23
C GLY A 19 12.15 4.87 -2.10
N VAL A 20 11.86 5.30 -0.88
CA VAL A 20 12.60 4.93 0.34
C VAL A 20 11.69 4.09 1.24
N GLU A 21 12.25 3.08 1.91
CA GLU A 21 11.53 2.29 2.90
C GLU A 21 11.09 3.14 4.08
N VAL A 22 9.86 2.93 4.56
CA VAL A 22 9.31 3.61 5.72
C VAL A 22 8.86 2.58 6.74
N SER A 23 9.20 2.81 8.01
CA SER A 23 8.71 2.00 9.10
C SER A 23 7.20 2.19 9.28
N LYS A 24 6.50 1.19 9.82
CA LYS A 24 5.04 1.32 10.02
C LYS A 24 4.68 2.48 10.98
N SER A 25 5.57 2.83 11.91
CA SER A 25 5.38 3.95 12.85
C SER A 25 5.61 5.33 12.23
N ASP A 26 6.36 5.41 11.13
CA ASP A 26 6.72 6.68 10.47
C ASP A 26 5.85 6.98 9.24
N LEU A 27 4.75 6.25 9.07
CA LEU A 27 3.83 6.40 7.95
C LEU A 27 3.25 7.81 7.88
N GLN A 28 3.28 8.38 6.68
CA GLN A 28 2.70 9.68 6.35
C GLN A 28 1.74 9.56 5.17
N ALA A 29 0.73 10.41 5.15
CA ALA A 29 -0.25 10.42 4.07
C ALA A 29 0.46 10.53 2.71
N GLY A 30 0.10 9.64 1.78
CA GLY A 30 0.75 9.50 0.47
C GLY A 30 1.77 8.37 0.38
N ASP A 31 2.21 7.79 1.50
CA ASP A 31 3.07 6.61 1.48
C ASP A 31 2.34 5.41 0.85
N LEU A 32 3.07 4.60 0.09
CA LEU A 32 2.56 3.36 -0.47
C LEU A 32 2.69 2.25 0.57
N VAL A 33 1.61 1.53 0.84
CA VAL A 33 1.58 0.39 1.76
C VAL A 33 1.37 -0.90 0.97
N PHE A 34 2.16 -1.92 1.28
CA PHE A 34 2.22 -3.17 0.51
C PHE A 34 1.80 -4.37 1.34
N PHE A 35 1.09 -5.30 0.70
CA PHE A 35 0.52 -6.47 1.37
C PHE A 35 0.77 -7.76 0.58
N ASN A 36 0.85 -8.88 1.30
CA ASN A 36 0.84 -10.23 0.75
C ASN A 36 -0.52 -10.86 1.04
N THR A 37 -1.44 -10.77 0.08
CA THR A 37 -2.80 -11.29 0.17
C THR A 37 -2.98 -12.63 -0.56
N GLY A 38 -2.00 -13.02 -1.40
CA GLY A 38 -2.06 -14.21 -2.25
C GLY A 38 -1.45 -15.49 -1.65
N GLY A 39 -1.09 -15.50 -0.36
CA GLY A 39 -0.67 -16.70 0.39
C GLY A 39 0.73 -17.24 0.09
N ASN A 40 1.20 -17.22 -1.17
CA ASN A 40 2.45 -17.88 -1.58
C ASN A 40 3.41 -17.03 -2.43
N SER A 41 3.05 -15.79 -2.78
CA SER A 41 3.79 -15.02 -3.80
C SER A 41 3.98 -13.56 -3.40
N GLY A 42 4.74 -13.32 -2.33
CA GLY A 42 5.27 -12.00 -2.00
C GLY A 42 4.25 -10.85 -2.01
N ILE A 43 4.73 -9.65 -2.33
CA ILE A 43 3.87 -8.46 -2.45
C ILE A 43 2.93 -8.66 -3.65
N SER A 44 1.64 -8.72 -3.36
CA SER A 44 0.57 -8.92 -4.32
C SER A 44 -0.39 -7.74 -4.37
N HIS A 45 -0.47 -6.95 -3.29
CA HIS A 45 -1.41 -5.84 -3.19
C HIS A 45 -0.73 -4.53 -2.74
N VAL A 46 -1.30 -3.40 -3.14
CA VAL A 46 -0.82 -2.05 -2.81
C VAL A 46 -1.97 -1.09 -2.50
N GLY A 47 -1.76 -0.21 -1.54
CA GLY A 47 -2.64 0.91 -1.22
C GLY A 47 -1.87 2.20 -0.97
N ILE A 48 -2.58 3.31 -0.82
CA ILE A 48 -2.02 4.61 -0.46
C ILE A 48 -2.48 4.95 0.96
N TYR A 49 -1.54 5.16 1.86
CA TYR A 49 -1.84 5.58 3.24
C TYR A 49 -2.43 7.00 3.24
N MET A 50 -3.50 7.20 4.00
CA MET A 50 -4.21 8.49 4.06
C MET A 50 -3.99 9.24 5.38
N GLY A 51 -3.31 8.63 6.35
CA GLY A 51 -3.26 9.12 7.73
C GLY A 51 -4.22 8.35 8.62
N ASP A 52 -4.12 8.61 9.94
CA ASP A 52 -5.01 8.06 10.97
C ASP A 52 -5.18 6.53 10.95
N GLY A 53 -4.13 5.80 10.54
CA GLY A 53 -4.16 4.35 10.45
C GLY A 53 -4.95 3.80 9.25
N ASN A 54 -5.40 4.63 8.32
CA ASN A 54 -6.25 4.24 7.19
C ASN A 54 -5.51 4.33 5.85
N TYR A 55 -5.92 3.50 4.90
CA TYR A 55 -5.41 3.51 3.53
C TYR A 55 -6.52 3.31 2.51
N ILE A 56 -6.34 3.89 1.32
CA ILE A 56 -7.23 3.72 0.17
C ILE A 56 -6.62 2.72 -0.82
N HIS A 57 -7.44 1.81 -1.33
CA HIS A 57 -7.01 0.80 -2.30
C HIS A 57 -8.16 0.31 -3.17
N SER A 58 -7.82 -0.30 -4.31
CA SER A 58 -8.77 -1.04 -5.15
C SER A 58 -8.79 -2.49 -4.71
N THR A 59 -9.95 -3.07 -4.41
CA THR A 59 -10.08 -4.48 -3.99
C THR A 59 -11.18 -5.19 -4.77
N ASP A 60 -10.95 -6.47 -5.02
CA ASP A 60 -11.88 -7.45 -5.55
C ASP A 60 -12.67 -8.20 -4.45
N GLY A 61 -12.47 -7.83 -3.18
CA GLY A 61 -13.20 -8.38 -2.03
C GLY A 61 -14.61 -7.82 -1.88
N ALA A 62 -15.14 -7.82 -0.64
CA ALA A 62 -16.54 -7.48 -0.34
C ALA A 62 -16.99 -6.10 -0.85
N ALA A 63 -16.07 -5.13 -0.94
CA ALA A 63 -16.37 -3.79 -1.44
C ALA A 63 -16.38 -3.69 -2.98
N TYR A 64 -15.74 -4.63 -3.68
CA TYR A 64 -15.61 -4.69 -5.15
C TYR A 64 -15.39 -3.31 -5.81
N GLY A 65 -14.23 -2.71 -5.58
CA GLY A 65 -13.89 -1.38 -6.08
C GLY A 65 -12.89 -0.64 -5.20
N VAL A 66 -12.86 0.69 -5.36
CA VAL A 66 -12.01 1.57 -4.53
C VAL A 66 -12.67 1.76 -3.17
N THR A 67 -11.94 1.42 -2.11
CA THR A 67 -12.42 1.52 -0.74
C THR A 67 -11.34 2.00 0.21
N THR A 68 -11.76 2.39 1.41
CA THR A 68 -10.88 2.76 2.53
C THR A 68 -10.94 1.68 3.59
N THR A 69 -9.77 1.26 4.07
CA THR A 69 -9.64 0.21 5.08
C THR A 69 -8.66 0.65 6.16
N SER A 70 -8.90 0.23 7.41
CA SER A 70 -7.94 0.41 8.50
C SER A 70 -6.79 -0.59 8.41
N LEU A 71 -5.55 -0.12 8.59
CA LEU A 71 -4.35 -0.94 8.74
C LEU A 71 -4.39 -1.83 9.99
N SER A 72 -5.23 -1.50 10.97
CA SER A 72 -5.45 -2.32 12.17
C SER A 72 -6.51 -3.40 11.98
N SER A 73 -7.19 -3.45 10.83
CA SER A 73 -8.10 -4.56 10.53
C SER A 73 -7.33 -5.88 10.54
N SER A 74 -7.95 -6.95 11.06
CA SER A 74 -7.28 -8.25 11.21
C SER A 74 -6.67 -8.74 9.89
N TYR A 75 -7.34 -8.50 8.76
CA TYR A 75 -6.83 -8.87 7.45
C TYR A 75 -5.59 -8.06 7.06
N SER A 76 -5.66 -6.73 7.11
CA SER A 76 -4.52 -5.86 6.75
C SER A 76 -3.35 -6.02 7.71
N ALA A 77 -3.61 -6.23 9.00
CA ALA A 77 -2.57 -6.44 10.01
C ALA A 77 -1.78 -7.73 9.76
N ASN A 78 -2.45 -8.81 9.34
CA ASN A 78 -1.81 -10.09 9.06
C ASN A 78 -1.11 -10.14 7.69
N THR A 79 -1.49 -9.27 6.75
CA THR A 79 -0.97 -9.28 5.38
C THR A 79 0.02 -8.15 5.09
N TYR A 80 0.17 -7.17 5.98
CA TYR A 80 1.09 -6.04 5.81
C TYR A 80 2.54 -6.51 5.69
N VAL A 81 3.26 -5.98 4.70
CA VAL A 81 4.65 -6.33 4.43
C VAL A 81 5.59 -5.16 4.70
N THR A 82 5.41 -4.04 4.02
CA THR A 82 6.33 -2.88 4.07
C THR A 82 5.62 -1.62 3.54
N ALA A 83 6.29 -0.47 3.66
CA ALA A 83 5.84 0.79 3.09
C ALA A 83 6.96 1.53 2.36
N ARG A 84 6.59 2.35 1.37
CA ARG A 84 7.52 3.15 0.56
C ARG A 84 7.05 4.59 0.44
N ARG A 85 7.95 5.53 0.72
CA ARG A 85 7.75 6.96 0.44
C ARG A 85 8.32 7.30 -0.94
N VAL A 86 7.43 7.74 -1.81
CA VAL A 86 7.76 8.10 -3.21
C VAL A 86 7.61 9.60 -3.49
N ILE A 87 7.03 10.33 -2.54
CA ILE A 87 6.85 11.78 -2.57
C ILE A 87 8.02 12.41 -1.80
N ARG A 88 8.59 13.50 -2.32
CA ARG A 88 9.63 14.29 -1.65
C ARG A 88 9.04 15.55 -1.05
#